data_AF-A0A1V9XUH0-F1
#
_entry.id   AF-A0A1V9XUH0-F1
#
_cell.length_a   1.000
_cell.length_b   1.000
_cell.length_c   1.000
_cell.angle_alpha   90.00
_cell.angle_beta   90.00
_cell.angle_gamma   90.00
#
_symmetry.space_group_name_H-M   'P 1'
#
loop_
_entity.id
_entity.type
_entity.pdbx_description
1 polymer ?
#
loop_
_entity_poly.entity_id
_entity_poly.type
_entity_poly.pdbx_seq_one_letter_code
_entity_poly.pdbx_strand_id
1 'polypeptide(L)'
;MAIITLYICAGAFLFSFWEKEWDYLEGSYFCFVTLSTIGFGDLVPGQSIEGSEQKLAICSIYLLAGLALIAMCFNLVQEQVVYKLRKMGKHLGVISDSELDSSDPE
;
A
#
# COMPACT_ATOMS: atom_id res chain seq x y z
N MET A 1 7.99 1.55 3.51
CA MET A 1 7.98 1.71 2.04
C MET A 1 8.52 0.50 1.30
N ALA A 2 9.73 -0.02 1.60
CA ALA A 2 10.26 -1.20 0.91
C ALA A 2 9.32 -2.42 0.93
N ILE A 3 8.60 -2.64 2.04
CA ILE A 3 7.62 -3.73 2.17
C ILE A 3 6.49 -3.60 1.14
N ILE A 4 5.96 -2.39 0.92
CA ILE A 4 4.91 -2.16 -0.10
C ILE A 4 5.47 -2.42 -1.50
N THR A 5 6.69 -1.96 -1.78
CA THR A 5 7.33 -2.18 -3.09
C THR A 5 7.52 -3.68 -3.37
N LEU A 6 8.02 -4.44 -2.40
CA LEU A 6 8.16 -5.90 -2.52
C LEU A 6 6.81 -6.59 -2.68
N TYR A 7 5.79 -6.12 -1.98
CA TYR A 7 4.43 -6.64 -2.09
C TYR A 7 3.86 -6.46 -3.49
N ILE A 8 3.99 -5.25 -4.07
CA ILE A 8 3.58 -4.95 -5.45
C ILE A 8 4.37 -5.79 -6.45
N CYS A 9 5.69 -5.92 -6.29
CA CYS A 9 6.52 -6.74 -7.16
C CYS A 9 6.13 -8.23 -7.13
N ALA A 10 5.77 -8.75 -5.96
CA ALA A 10 5.29 -10.12 -5.81
C ALA A 10 3.92 -10.33 -6.47
N GLY A 11 2.99 -9.39 -6.28
CA GLY A 11 1.69 -9.40 -6.97
C GLY A 11 1.85 -9.31 -8.49
N ALA A 12 2.72 -8.42 -8.99
CA ALA A 12 3.01 -8.28 -10.41
C ALA A 12 3.49 -9.60 -11.04
N PHE A 13 4.38 -10.31 -10.36
CA PHE A 13 4.86 -11.62 -10.80
C PHE A 13 3.74 -12.67 -10.78
N LEU A 14 2.92 -12.70 -9.72
CA LEU A 14 1.80 -13.62 -9.59
C LEU A 14 0.75 -13.43 -10.70
N PHE A 15 0.34 -12.20 -10.95
CA PHE A 15 -0.70 -11.88 -11.95
C PHE A 15 -0.19 -11.99 -13.39
N SER A 16 1.04 -11.58 -13.68
CA SER A 16 1.65 -11.79 -15.00
C SER A 16 1.88 -13.28 -15.31
N PHE A 17 2.09 -14.12 -14.30
CA PHE A 17 2.17 -15.57 -14.50
C PHE A 17 0.79 -16.22 -14.73
N TRP A 18 -0.27 -15.70 -14.10
CA TRP A 18 -1.63 -16.25 -14.24
C TRP A 18 -2.37 -15.78 -15.48
N GLU A 19 -2.18 -14.53 -15.87
CA GLU A 19 -2.74 -13.99 -17.09
C GLU A 19 -1.66 -14.03 -18.17
N LYS A 20 -1.78 -15.00 -19.09
CA LYS A 20 -0.81 -15.19 -20.19
C LYS A 20 -0.64 -13.97 -21.09
N GLU A 21 -1.63 -13.09 -21.11
CA GLU A 21 -1.65 -11.87 -21.91
C GLU A 21 -1.04 -10.68 -21.18
N TRP A 22 -0.71 -10.80 -19.89
CA TRP A 22 -0.18 -9.69 -19.10
C TRP A 22 1.34 -9.73 -18.97
N ASP A 23 1.98 -8.64 -19.38
CA ASP A 23 3.39 -8.40 -19.09
C ASP A 23 3.60 -8.05 -17.60
N TYR A 24 4.84 -8.17 -17.12
CA TYR A 24 5.20 -7.81 -15.74
C TYR A 24 4.83 -6.35 -15.41
N LEU A 25 4.96 -5.44 -16.39
CA LEU A 25 4.55 -4.05 -16.24
C LEU A 25 3.05 -3.91 -16.04
N GLU A 26 2.23 -4.63 -16.79
CA GLU A 26 0.76 -4.63 -16.66
C GLU A 26 0.33 -5.20 -15.31
N GLY A 27 0.94 -6.31 -14.86
CA GLY A 27 0.73 -6.86 -13.53
C GLY A 27 1.10 -5.89 -12.41
N SER A 28 2.20 -5.15 -12.56
CA SER A 28 2.62 -4.13 -11.59
C SER A 28 1.72 -2.90 -11.58
N TYR A 29 1.26 -2.47 -12.76
CA TYR A 29 0.30 -1.38 -12.93
C TYR A 29 -1.04 -1.73 -12.28
N PHE A 30 -1.58 -2.92 -12.54
CA PHE A 30 -2.79 -3.42 -11.90
C PHE A 30 -2.66 -3.39 -10.37
N CYS A 31 -1.56 -3.94 -9.84
CA CYS A 31 -1.32 -3.95 -8.39
C CYS A 31 -1.24 -2.54 -7.80
N PHE A 32 -0.52 -1.63 -8.45
CA PHE A 32 -0.39 -0.25 -7.98
C PHE A 32 -1.72 0.51 -8.06
N VAL A 33 -2.41 0.50 -9.21
CA VAL A 33 -3.68 1.22 -9.43
C VAL A 33 -4.78 0.72 -8.49
N THR A 34 -4.83 -0.58 -8.24
CA THR A 34 -5.86 -1.16 -7.36
C THR A 34 -5.54 -0.88 -5.89
N LEU A 35 -4.29 -1.06 -5.45
CA LEU A 35 -3.90 -0.81 -4.06
C LEU A 35 -3.86 0.70 -3.70
N SER A 36 -3.57 1.56 -4.68
CA SER A 36 -3.71 3.02 -4.53
C SER A 36 -5.17 3.48 -4.55
N THR A 37 -6.13 2.56 -4.73
CA THR A 37 -7.57 2.83 -4.81
C THR A 37 -7.98 3.75 -5.97
N ILE A 38 -7.10 3.92 -6.97
CA ILE A 38 -7.43 4.65 -8.21
C ILE A 38 -8.46 3.84 -9.02
N GLY A 39 -8.20 2.53 -9.19
CA GLY A 39 -9.19 1.58 -9.69
C GLY A 39 -9.76 1.86 -11.09
N PHE A 40 -8.91 2.11 -12.09
CA PHE A 40 -9.37 2.36 -13.47
C PHE A 40 -10.20 1.22 -14.07
N GLY A 41 -9.95 -0.03 -13.67
CA GLY A 41 -10.72 -1.20 -14.10
C GLY A 41 -10.47 -1.63 -15.55
N ASP A 42 -9.41 -1.11 -16.17
CA ASP A 42 -8.91 -1.49 -17.49
C ASP A 42 -8.26 -2.87 -17.52
N LEU A 43 -7.55 -3.22 -16.44
CA LEU A 43 -6.99 -4.55 -16.22
C LEU A 43 -7.66 -5.21 -15.01
N VAL A 44 -8.28 -6.37 -15.24
CA VAL A 44 -8.93 -7.17 -14.19
C VAL A 44 -8.61 -8.65 -14.40
N PRO A 45 -8.10 -9.37 -13.39
CA PRO A 45 -7.82 -10.79 -13.50
C PRO A 45 -9.12 -11.60 -13.66
N GLY A 46 -9.07 -12.72 -14.39
CA GLY A 46 -10.22 -13.61 -14.56
C GLY A 46 -11.13 -13.29 -15.76
N GLN A 47 -10.65 -12.51 -16.74
CA GLN A 47 -11.33 -12.30 -18.03
C GLN A 47 -11.45 -13.60 -18.86
N SER A 48 -10.49 -14.52 -18.71
CA SER A 48 -10.53 -15.85 -19.33
C SER A 48 -11.51 -16.77 -18.60
N ILE A 49 -12.44 -17.41 -19.32
CA ILE A 49 -13.55 -18.23 -18.78
C ILE A 49 -13.08 -19.45 -17.95
N GLU A 50 -11.89 -20.00 -18.22
CA GLU A 50 -11.35 -21.12 -17.43
C GLU A 50 -10.74 -20.66 -16.09
N GLY A 51 -11.32 -21.10 -14.97
CA GLY A 51 -10.75 -20.90 -13.62
C GLY A 51 -10.92 -19.50 -13.04
N SER A 52 -11.79 -18.66 -13.61
CA SER A 52 -12.02 -17.26 -13.19
C SER A 52 -12.35 -17.11 -11.70
N GLU A 53 -13.16 -17.99 -11.12
CA GLU A 53 -13.57 -17.90 -9.72
C GLU A 53 -12.40 -17.99 -8.73
N GLN A 54 -11.43 -18.87 -8.97
CA GLN A 54 -10.27 -19.04 -8.10
C GLN A 54 -9.31 -17.85 -8.21
N LYS A 55 -9.10 -17.35 -9.44
CA LYS A 55 -8.27 -16.15 -9.69
C LYS A 55 -8.84 -14.92 -8.97
N LEU A 56 -10.16 -14.73 -9.05
CA LEU A 56 -10.86 -13.62 -8.39
C LEU A 56 -10.83 -13.75 -6.85
N ALA A 57 -11.00 -14.96 -6.31
CA ALA A 57 -10.91 -15.19 -4.87
C ALA A 57 -9.51 -14.86 -4.33
N ILE A 58 -8.45 -15.29 -5.02
CA ILE A 58 -7.07 -14.99 -4.60
C ILE A 58 -6.76 -13.50 -4.79
N CYS A 59 -7.24 -12.88 -5.87
CA CYS A 59 -7.14 -11.44 -6.07
C CYS A 59 -7.78 -10.67 -4.91
N SER A 60 -9.00 -11.04 -4.51
CA SER A 60 -9.68 -10.45 -3.35
C SER A 60 -8.86 -10.54 -2.07
N ILE A 61 -8.35 -11.73 -1.74
CA ILE A 61 -7.52 -11.95 -0.54
C ILE A 61 -6.25 -11.09 -0.60
N TYR A 62 -5.60 -11.04 -1.77
CA TYR A 62 -4.44 -10.19 -2.00
C TYR A 62 -4.79 -8.72 -1.76
N LEU A 63 -5.85 -8.19 -2.37
CA LEU A 63 -6.23 -6.78 -2.20
C LEU A 63 -6.57 -6.45 -0.74
N LEU A 64 -7.27 -7.33 -0.02
CA LEU A 64 -7.56 -7.15 1.40
C LEU A 64 -6.29 -7.07 2.25
N ALA A 65 -5.34 -7.98 2.03
CA ALA A 65 -4.05 -7.96 2.72
C ALA A 65 -3.21 -6.71 2.36
N GLY A 66 -3.19 -6.34 1.08
CA GLY A 66 -2.47 -5.17 0.60
C GLY A 66 -3.00 -3.85 1.15
N LEU A 67 -4.33 -3.71 1.26
CA LEU A 67 -4.95 -2.54 1.88
C LEU A 67 -4.61 -2.43 3.38
N ALA A 68 -4.60 -3.55 4.11
CA ALA A 68 -4.17 -3.57 5.50
C ALA A 68 -2.70 -3.15 5.67
N LEU A 69 -1.81 -3.62 4.78
CA LEU A 69 -0.40 -3.22 4.76
C LEU A 69 -0.22 -1.73 4.45
N ILE A 70 -1.00 -1.19 3.52
CA ILE A 70 -0.97 0.25 3.20
C ILE A 70 -1.44 1.06 4.40
N ALA A 71 -2.53 0.66 5.07
CA ALA A 71 -3.02 1.35 6.27
C ALA A 71 -1.96 1.36 7.40
N MET A 72 -1.31 0.22 7.66
CA MET A 72 -0.23 0.13 8.63
C MET A 72 0.96 1.04 8.27
N CYS A 73 1.37 1.03 6.99
CA CYS A 73 2.44 1.89 6.52
C CYS A 73 2.08 3.37 6.63
N PHE A 74 0.83 3.74 6.36
CA PHE A 74 0.34 5.11 6.51
C PHE A 74 0.45 5.58 7.97
N ASN A 75 0.05 4.75 8.92
CA ASN A 75 0.18 5.05 10.35
C ASN A 75 1.65 5.28 10.74
N LEU A 76 2.56 4.42 10.29
CA LEU A 76 4.00 4.60 10.56
C LEU A 76 4.57 5.88 9.93
N VAL A 77 4.19 6.19 8.69
CA VAL A 77 4.61 7.43 8.01
C VAL A 77 4.07 8.64 8.75
N GLN A 78 2.81 8.60 9.19
CA GLN A 78 2.19 9.66 9.98
C GLN A 78 2.97 9.92 11.27
N GLU A 79 3.31 8.88 12.03
CA GLU A 79 4.12 9.01 13.25
C GLU A 79 5.48 9.65 12.97
N GLN A 80 6.17 9.20 11.90
CA GLN A 80 7.47 9.75 11.51
C GLN A 80 7.38 11.21 11.05
N VAL A 81 6.33 11.57 10.31
CA VAL A 81 6.08 12.95 9.88
C VAL A 81 5.80 13.83 11.09
N VAL A 82 4.92 13.41 12.00
CA VAL A 82 4.62 14.15 13.24
C VAL A 82 5.88 14.32 14.08
N TYR A 83 6.69 13.27 14.24
CA TYR A 83 7.96 13.32 14.96
C TYR A 83 8.94 14.32 14.33
N LYS A 84 9.12 14.27 13.00
CA LYS A 84 10.01 15.20 12.27
C LYS A 84 9.50 16.64 12.34
N LEU A 85 8.19 16.86 12.18
CA LEU A 85 7.58 18.19 12.28
C LEU A 85 7.77 18.79 13.68
N ARG A 86 7.53 18.00 14.74
CA ARG A 86 7.80 18.42 16.12
C ARG A 86 9.29 18.76 16.33
N LYS A 87 10.20 17.93 15.81
CA LYS A 87 11.65 18.19 15.90
C LYS A 87 12.08 19.44 15.14
N MET A 88 11.52 19.69 13.96
CA MET A 88 11.76 20.91 13.18
C MET A 88 11.17 22.14 13.87
N GLY A 89 9.97 22.04 14.45
CA GLY A 89 9.32 23.12 15.21
C GLY A 89 10.12 23.54 16.45
N LYS A 90 10.77 22.58 17.14
CA LYS A 90 11.75 22.87 18.20
C LYS A 90 12.94 23.66 17.68
N HIS A 91 13.49 23.26 16.53
CA HIS A 91 14.65 23.92 15.93
C HIS A 91 14.34 25.35 15.42
N LEU A 92 13.06 25.62 15.12
CA LEU A 92 12.55 26.92 14.73
C LEU A 92 12.10 27.79 15.92
N GLY A 93 12.10 27.27 17.15
CA GLY A 93 11.66 27.99 18.36
C GLY A 93 10.15 28.21 18.46
N VAL A 94 9.35 27.45 17.71
CA VAL A 94 7.88 27.59 17.65
C VAL A 94 7.17 26.79 18.74
N ILE A 95 7.80 25.74 19.29
CA ILE A 95 7.22 24.84 20.30
C ILE A 95 8.08 24.89 21.58
N SER A 96 7.50 25.35 22.69
CA SER A 96 8.13 25.37 24.02
C SER A 96 7.96 24.01 24.74
N ASP A 97 8.92 23.65 25.60
CA ASP A 97 9.03 22.34 26.26
C ASP A 97 7.80 21.91 27.10
N SER A 98 6.85 22.80 27.39
CA SER A 98 5.69 22.56 28.26
C SER A 98 4.56 21.71 27.67
N GLU A 99 4.53 21.45 26.35
CA GLU A 99 3.44 20.66 25.71
C GLU A 99 3.79 19.16 25.51
N LEU A 100 5.03 18.76 25.78
CA LEU A 100 5.49 17.37 25.55
C LEU A 100 5.25 16.45 26.73
N ASP A 101 5.31 16.96 27.97
CA ASP A 101 5.04 16.18 29.19
C ASP A 101 3.56 15.84 29.38
N SER A 102 2.65 16.55 28.70
CA SER A 102 1.20 16.35 28.84
C SER A 102 0.60 15.40 27.81
N SER A 103 1.39 14.92 26.84
CA SER A 103 0.90 14.08 25.74
C SER A 103 1.65 12.76 25.54
N ASP A 104 2.60 12.42 26.42
CA ASP A 104 3.00 11.03 26.63
C ASP A 104 1.82 10.30 27.33
N PRO A 105 1.25 9.25 26.73
CA PRO A 105 0.29 8.42 27.43
C PRO A 105 1.02 7.62 28.53
N GLU A 106 0.62 7.79 29.79
CA GLU A 106 0.96 6.86 30.90
C GLU A 106 0.56 5.42 30.59
#